data_AF-A0A444I3B8-F1
#
_entry.id   AF-A0A444I3B8-F1
#
_cell.length_a   1.000
_cell.length_b   1.000
_cell.length_c   1.000
_cell.angle_alpha   90.00
_cell.angle_beta   90.00
_cell.angle_gamma   90.00
#
_symmetry.space_group_name_H-M   'P 1'
#
loop_
_entity.id
_entity.type
_entity.pdbx_description
1 polymer ?
#
loop_
_entity_poly.entity_id
_entity_poly.type
_entity_poly.pdbx_seq_one_letter_code
_entity_poly.pdbx_strand_id
1 'polypeptide(L)'
;MRELLNEVLELQLEYSPDNTDAMERRGIIVRQRIPRWIRDRQNALAQNLQEFADEFDVTGKDGTGRKTLVPWVRIFAENQSPNPQNGWYVVYLFRPDGRAVSLCISHGSTTWDGMAFQPRPEAEAAVLMNWSRGEIGAAAADRGFAVGVELGSTAQLPRAYERTTAFSKTYNAGEVPDEAELLGDLSDALQLLQVLYAANDRQPGALPRDFLDAAAQINDVINPNRQRRRGQGFGLTPPQRQAVDQRAMVVARQWLDANGFTAIRDVHLHEPCDYRASLRGTNKVVEVKGTTGGPGAILLTKNEVDLHQQSFPNNVLIIVHSIVLAGKAAEGGEVEAHDPWQIDEGGLTATAYRYMFPRY
;
A
#
# COMPACT_ATOMS: atom_id res chain seq x y z
N MET A 1 -21.64 17.36 -8.35
CA MET A 1 -21.16 15.97 -8.52
C MET A 1 -21.86 15.25 -9.66
N ARG A 2 -23.20 15.11 -9.64
CA ARG A 2 -23.99 14.43 -10.68
C ARG A 2 -23.56 14.79 -12.11
N GLU A 3 -23.53 16.08 -12.43
CA GLU A 3 -23.12 16.57 -13.75
C GLU A 3 -21.69 16.14 -14.14
N LEU A 4 -20.75 16.18 -13.19
CA LEU A 4 -19.36 15.76 -13.42
C LEU A 4 -19.28 14.27 -13.72
N LEU A 5 -20.07 13.45 -13.01
CA LEU A 5 -20.12 12.00 -13.24
C LEU A 5 -20.71 11.70 -14.62
N ASN A 6 -21.84 12.30 -14.97
CA ASN A 6 -22.47 12.15 -16.29
C ASN A 6 -21.54 12.58 -17.42
N GLU A 7 -20.85 13.72 -17.28
CA GLU A 7 -19.91 14.21 -18.29
C GLU A 7 -18.76 13.22 -18.52
N VAL A 8 -18.23 12.57 -17.46
CA VAL A 8 -17.23 11.50 -17.64
C VAL A 8 -17.81 10.27 -18.34
N LEU A 9 -19.05 9.89 -18.03
CA LEU A 9 -19.73 8.75 -18.68
C LEU A 9 -19.96 9.00 -20.19
N GLU A 10 -20.33 10.22 -20.56
CA GLU A 10 -20.47 10.62 -21.96
C GLU A 10 -19.11 10.57 -22.68
N LEU A 11 -18.06 11.14 -22.07
CA LEU A 11 -16.71 11.13 -22.64
C LEU A 11 -16.10 9.74 -22.73
N GLN A 12 -16.54 8.77 -21.90
CA GLN A 12 -16.11 7.37 -22.02
C GLN A 12 -16.54 6.74 -23.35
N LEU A 13 -17.64 7.18 -23.95
CA LEU A 13 -18.10 6.68 -25.26
C LEU A 13 -17.11 7.04 -26.38
N GLU A 14 -16.29 8.07 -26.17
CA GLU A 14 -15.25 8.55 -27.08
C GLU A 14 -13.84 8.11 -26.65
N TYR A 15 -13.74 7.06 -25.83
CA TYR A 15 -12.46 6.61 -25.30
C TYR A 15 -11.42 6.36 -26.40
N SER A 16 -10.25 6.98 -26.22
CA SER A 16 -9.03 6.69 -26.96
C SER A 16 -7.87 6.56 -25.97
N PRO A 17 -6.90 5.64 -26.19
CA PRO A 17 -5.66 5.62 -25.41
C PRO A 17 -4.79 6.87 -25.64
N ASP A 18 -5.04 7.62 -26.71
CA ASP A 18 -4.34 8.85 -27.06
C ASP A 18 -5.03 10.09 -26.45
N ASN A 19 -4.31 11.21 -26.39
CA ASN A 19 -4.78 12.43 -25.76
C ASN A 19 -5.60 13.29 -26.74
N THR A 20 -6.80 12.83 -27.09
CA THR A 20 -7.80 13.59 -27.87
C THR A 20 -8.45 14.68 -27.02
N ASP A 21 -9.12 15.66 -27.63
CA ASP A 21 -9.83 16.74 -26.91
C ASP A 21 -10.84 16.17 -25.87
N ALA A 22 -11.57 15.12 -26.23
CA ALA A 22 -12.48 14.42 -25.32
C ALA A 22 -11.73 13.80 -24.13
N MET A 23 -10.59 13.16 -24.37
CA MET A 23 -9.77 12.56 -23.32
C MET A 23 -9.04 13.60 -22.46
N GLU A 24 -8.69 14.76 -23.01
CA GLU A 24 -8.20 15.91 -22.24
C GLU A 24 -9.26 16.43 -21.28
N ARG A 25 -10.48 16.61 -21.79
CA ARG A 25 -11.64 17.05 -21.00
C ARG A 25 -11.96 16.06 -19.87
N ARG A 26 -12.02 14.77 -20.19
CA ARG A 26 -12.21 13.68 -19.21
C ARG A 26 -11.15 13.76 -18.11
N GLY A 27 -9.90 13.94 -18.52
CA GLY A 27 -8.77 14.09 -17.62
C GLY A 27 -8.86 15.31 -16.69
N ILE A 28 -9.42 16.44 -17.13
CA ILE A 28 -9.66 17.61 -16.26
C ILE A 28 -10.71 17.28 -15.20
N ILE A 29 -11.81 16.65 -15.62
CA ILE A 29 -12.91 16.33 -14.70
C ILE A 29 -12.45 15.34 -13.63
N VAL A 30 -11.82 14.24 -14.05
CA VAL A 30 -11.36 13.16 -13.17
C VAL A 30 -10.24 13.62 -12.25
N ARG A 31 -9.21 14.30 -12.77
CA ARG A 31 -8.02 14.66 -11.96
C ARG A 31 -8.22 15.91 -11.12
N GLN A 32 -9.17 16.78 -11.46
CA GLN A 32 -9.29 18.10 -10.84
C GLN A 32 -10.71 18.40 -10.33
N ARG A 33 -11.73 18.34 -11.20
CA ARG A 33 -13.08 18.84 -10.82
C ARG A 33 -13.76 17.95 -9.79
N ILE A 34 -13.76 16.63 -9.96
CA ILE A 34 -14.34 15.70 -8.98
C ILE A 34 -13.55 15.77 -7.65
N PRO A 35 -12.20 15.65 -7.64
CA PRO A 35 -11.42 15.83 -6.41
C PRO A 35 -11.67 17.17 -5.72
N ARG A 36 -11.84 18.27 -6.46
CA ARG A 36 -12.17 19.58 -5.90
C ARG A 36 -13.53 19.58 -5.23
N TRP A 37 -14.56 19.03 -5.88
CA TRP A 37 -15.90 18.93 -5.29
C TRP A 37 -15.91 18.18 -3.96
N ILE A 38 -15.10 17.12 -3.85
CA ILE A 38 -14.90 16.34 -2.62
C ILE A 38 -14.15 17.15 -1.57
N ARG A 39 -13.04 17.83 -1.92
CA ARG A 39 -12.28 18.67 -0.99
C ARG A 39 -13.07 19.84 -0.43
N ASP A 40 -13.90 20.48 -1.25
CA ASP A 40 -14.78 21.57 -0.82
C ASP A 40 -15.76 21.11 0.29
N ARG A 41 -15.95 19.79 0.46
CA ARG A 41 -16.80 19.15 1.46
C ARG A 41 -16.01 18.31 2.48
N GLN A 42 -14.68 18.46 2.52
CA GLN A 42 -13.80 17.65 3.36
C GLN A 42 -14.20 17.68 4.83
N ASN A 43 -14.61 18.83 5.38
CA ASN A 43 -15.00 18.93 6.79
C ASN A 43 -16.14 17.97 7.17
N ALA A 44 -17.13 17.79 6.29
CA ALA A 44 -18.23 16.87 6.53
C ALA A 44 -17.86 15.42 6.22
N LEU A 45 -17.02 15.21 5.20
CA LEU A 45 -16.64 13.87 4.74
C LEU A 45 -15.58 13.22 5.63
N ALA A 46 -14.52 13.95 5.99
CA ALA A 46 -13.39 13.43 6.76
C ALA A 46 -13.79 12.95 8.15
N GLN A 47 -14.81 13.55 8.78
CA GLN A 47 -15.34 13.11 10.08
C GLN A 47 -15.84 11.66 10.06
N ASN A 48 -16.26 11.14 8.90
CA ASN A 48 -16.66 9.75 8.74
C ASN A 48 -15.48 8.77 8.89
N LEU A 49 -14.25 9.25 8.78
CA LEU A 49 -13.02 8.48 9.02
C LEU A 49 -12.52 8.55 10.48
N GLN A 50 -13.18 9.30 11.36
CA GLN A 50 -12.86 9.40 12.79
C GLN A 50 -11.38 9.75 13.05
N GLU A 51 -10.62 8.89 13.74
CA GLU A 51 -9.20 9.11 14.06
C GLU A 51 -8.30 9.25 12.82
N PHE A 52 -8.77 8.86 11.64
CA PHE A 52 -8.06 9.01 10.36
C PHE A 52 -8.47 10.28 9.58
N ALA A 53 -9.32 11.15 10.16
CA ALA A 53 -9.86 12.33 9.48
C ALA A 53 -8.79 13.33 9.01
N ASP A 54 -7.73 13.53 9.80
CA ASP A 54 -6.65 14.47 9.49
C ASP A 54 -5.82 14.03 8.28
N GLU A 55 -5.89 12.75 7.93
CA GLU A 55 -5.16 12.12 6.83
C GLU A 55 -5.99 12.02 5.54
N PHE A 56 -7.21 12.58 5.52
CA PHE A 56 -8.10 12.52 4.38
C PHE A 56 -7.46 13.17 3.14
N ASP A 57 -7.34 12.41 2.06
CA ASP A 57 -7.04 12.95 0.72
C ASP A 57 -7.87 12.27 -0.37
N VAL A 58 -7.89 12.93 -1.52
CA VAL A 58 -8.58 12.51 -2.73
C VAL A 58 -7.68 12.65 -3.95
N THR A 59 -7.53 11.60 -4.73
CA THR A 59 -6.73 11.61 -5.94
C THR A 59 -7.52 11.06 -7.11
N GLY A 60 -7.51 11.77 -8.24
CA GLY A 60 -8.07 11.28 -9.49
C GLY A 60 -6.98 10.87 -10.47
N LYS A 61 -7.21 9.79 -11.22
CA LYS A 61 -6.28 9.33 -12.26
C LYS A 61 -7.03 8.97 -13.54
N ASP A 62 -6.48 9.47 -14.63
CA ASP A 62 -6.97 9.29 -16.00
C ASP A 62 -5.93 8.60 -16.91
N GLY A 63 -4.87 8.06 -16.31
CA GLY A 63 -3.71 7.49 -17.00
C GLY A 63 -2.40 8.15 -16.60
N THR A 64 -1.28 7.56 -17.04
CA THR A 64 0.08 8.14 -16.96
C THR A 64 0.71 7.95 -18.34
N GLY A 65 0.81 9.02 -19.13
CA GLY A 65 1.06 8.91 -20.56
C GLY A 65 -0.23 8.58 -21.31
N ARG A 66 -0.41 7.32 -21.70
CA ARG A 66 -1.64 6.84 -22.33
C ARG A 66 -2.83 6.93 -21.38
N LYS A 67 -4.00 7.18 -21.96
CA LYS A 67 -5.28 7.27 -21.26
C LYS A 67 -5.70 5.90 -20.80
N THR A 68 -6.18 5.83 -19.57
CA THR A 68 -6.65 4.57 -18.99
C THR A 68 -8.06 4.23 -19.50
N LEU A 69 -8.33 2.94 -19.61
CA LEU A 69 -9.63 2.38 -19.97
C LEU A 69 -10.68 2.60 -18.88
N VAL A 70 -10.25 2.62 -17.61
CA VAL A 70 -11.10 2.81 -16.42
C VAL A 70 -10.52 3.98 -15.62
N PRO A 71 -10.95 5.22 -15.91
CA PRO A 71 -10.56 6.35 -15.08
C PRO A 71 -11.17 6.20 -13.69
N TRP A 72 -10.53 6.81 -12.69
CA TRP A 72 -10.99 6.67 -11.31
C TRP A 72 -10.70 7.89 -10.44
N VAL A 73 -11.49 8.02 -9.36
CA VAL A 73 -11.25 8.99 -8.29
C VAL A 73 -11.30 8.28 -6.94
N ARG A 74 -10.18 8.29 -6.24
CA ARG A 74 -9.95 7.58 -4.97
C ARG A 74 -9.99 8.55 -3.79
N ILE A 75 -10.64 8.15 -2.71
CA ILE A 75 -10.73 8.83 -1.42
C ILE A 75 -10.20 7.89 -0.34
N PHE A 76 -9.29 8.38 0.50
CA PHE A 76 -8.52 7.54 1.41
C PHE A 76 -7.93 8.35 2.57
N ALA A 77 -7.43 7.67 3.60
CA ALA A 77 -6.52 8.24 4.57
C ALA A 77 -5.07 7.95 4.15
N GLU A 78 -4.20 8.97 4.02
CA GLU A 78 -2.81 8.82 3.55
C GLU A 78 -2.02 7.79 4.38
N ASN A 79 -2.19 7.79 5.69
CA ASN A 79 -1.51 6.86 6.60
C ASN A 79 -1.99 5.39 6.51
N GLN A 80 -3.18 5.14 5.93
CA GLN A 80 -3.72 3.79 5.75
C GLN A 80 -3.59 3.29 4.30
N SER A 81 -3.61 4.21 3.33
CA SER A 81 -3.50 3.88 1.91
C SER A 81 -2.64 4.89 1.13
N PRO A 82 -1.32 4.91 1.39
CA PRO A 82 -0.42 5.94 0.87
C PRO A 82 -0.34 5.97 -0.66
N ASN A 83 -0.66 4.86 -1.32
CA ASN A 83 -0.74 4.78 -2.77
C ASN A 83 -1.86 3.83 -3.24
N PRO A 84 -2.31 3.91 -4.50
CA PRO A 84 -3.39 3.07 -5.03
C PRO A 84 -3.15 1.57 -4.98
N GLN A 85 -1.93 1.12 -4.72
CA GLN A 85 -1.56 -0.29 -4.67
C GLN A 85 -1.62 -0.87 -3.26
N ASN A 86 -1.61 0.00 -2.25
CA ASN A 86 -1.44 -0.38 -0.86
C ASN A 86 -2.59 0.17 -0.01
N GLY A 87 -3.34 -0.74 0.63
CA GLY A 87 -4.41 -0.41 1.56
C GLY A 87 -5.80 -0.29 0.93
N TRP A 88 -6.77 -0.07 1.81
CA TRP A 88 -8.18 0.10 1.48
C TRP A 88 -8.52 1.55 1.14
N TYR A 89 -9.48 1.74 0.26
CA TYR A 89 -9.96 3.07 -0.13
C TYR A 89 -11.37 3.02 -0.69
N VAL A 90 -12.02 4.17 -0.66
CA VAL A 90 -13.24 4.42 -1.44
C VAL A 90 -12.82 4.90 -2.83
N VAL A 91 -13.46 4.39 -3.89
CA VAL A 91 -13.10 4.78 -5.26
C VAL A 91 -14.32 4.83 -6.18
N TYR A 92 -14.41 5.89 -6.98
CA TYR A 92 -15.28 5.92 -8.14
C TYR A 92 -14.57 5.24 -9.31
N LEU A 93 -15.17 4.17 -9.86
CA LEU A 93 -14.71 3.47 -11.06
C LEU A 93 -15.69 3.72 -12.21
N PHE A 94 -15.22 4.33 -13.29
CA PHE A 94 -16.02 4.59 -14.49
C PHE A 94 -15.91 3.42 -15.46
N ARG A 95 -17.04 2.84 -15.88
CA ARG A 95 -17.03 1.70 -16.79
C ARG A 95 -16.39 2.07 -18.15
N PRO A 96 -15.65 1.14 -18.77
CA PRO A 96 -15.07 1.33 -20.11
C PRO A 96 -16.08 1.73 -21.17
N ASP A 97 -17.30 1.22 -21.08
CA ASP A 97 -18.39 1.43 -22.03
C ASP A 97 -19.23 2.69 -21.74
N GLY A 98 -18.87 3.48 -20.72
CA GLY A 98 -19.61 4.69 -20.32
C GLY A 98 -21.00 4.43 -19.74
N ARG A 99 -21.39 3.17 -19.49
CA ARG A 99 -22.78 2.85 -19.10
C ARG A 99 -23.07 3.08 -17.62
N ALA A 100 -22.06 3.12 -16.76
CA ALA A 100 -22.22 3.39 -15.34
C ALA A 100 -20.93 3.84 -14.67
N VAL A 101 -21.07 4.46 -13.51
CA VAL A 101 -19.98 4.71 -12.55
C VAL A 101 -20.33 4.04 -11.23
N SER A 102 -19.36 3.39 -10.59
CA SER A 102 -19.58 2.71 -9.31
C SER A 102 -18.77 3.36 -8.20
N LEU A 103 -19.40 3.64 -7.07
CA LEU A 103 -18.77 3.99 -5.81
C LEU A 103 -18.40 2.70 -5.08
N CYS A 104 -17.11 2.41 -4.98
CA CYS A 104 -16.60 1.13 -4.51
C CYS A 104 -15.82 1.27 -3.22
N ILE A 105 -15.85 0.23 -2.39
CA ILE A 105 -14.88 -0.02 -1.32
C ILE A 105 -13.94 -1.09 -1.84
N SER A 106 -12.69 -0.70 -2.11
CA SER A 106 -11.72 -1.52 -2.82
C SER A 106 -10.38 -1.56 -2.10
N HIS A 107 -9.59 -2.57 -2.41
CA HIS A 107 -8.20 -2.69 -2.02
C HIS A 107 -7.30 -2.55 -3.26
N GLY A 108 -6.02 -2.27 -3.05
CA GLY A 108 -5.03 -2.18 -4.14
C GLY A 108 -5.03 -3.41 -5.05
N SER A 109 -5.33 -3.17 -6.33
CA SER A 109 -5.55 -4.20 -7.36
C SER A 109 -4.28 -4.75 -8.00
N THR A 110 -3.16 -4.08 -7.78
CA THR A 110 -1.84 -4.50 -8.26
C THR A 110 -0.86 -4.57 -7.11
N THR A 111 0.00 -5.57 -7.14
CA THR A 111 1.16 -5.68 -6.27
C THR A 111 2.42 -5.38 -7.09
N TRP A 112 3.46 -4.93 -6.40
CA TRP A 112 4.78 -4.80 -7.00
C TRP A 112 5.49 -6.14 -6.85
N ASP A 113 5.91 -6.74 -7.96
CA ASP A 113 6.64 -8.01 -7.99
C ASP A 113 8.17 -7.81 -8.06
N GLY A 114 8.65 -6.58 -7.79
CA GLY A 114 10.05 -6.17 -7.94
C GLY A 114 10.39 -5.58 -9.30
N MET A 115 9.72 -6.03 -10.36
CA MET A 115 10.06 -5.68 -11.73
C MET A 115 8.99 -4.81 -12.38
N ALA A 116 7.72 -5.13 -12.12
CA ALA A 116 6.57 -4.45 -12.67
C ALA A 116 5.38 -4.49 -11.69
N PHE A 117 4.40 -3.63 -11.95
CA PHE A 117 3.10 -3.77 -11.32
C PHE A 117 2.35 -4.91 -11.99
N GLN A 118 2.09 -5.97 -11.22
CA GLN A 118 1.26 -7.09 -11.66
C GLN A 118 -0.09 -7.02 -10.98
N PRO A 119 -1.16 -7.52 -11.62
CA PRO A 119 -2.42 -7.76 -10.93
C PRO A 119 -2.18 -8.61 -9.68
N ARG A 120 -2.81 -8.23 -8.57
CA ARG A 120 -2.73 -9.01 -7.33
C ARG A 120 -3.17 -10.46 -7.60
N PRO A 121 -2.42 -11.47 -7.13
CA PRO A 121 -2.80 -12.87 -7.25
C PRO A 121 -4.23 -13.12 -6.78
N GLU A 122 -4.94 -14.00 -7.49
CA GLU A 122 -6.36 -14.24 -7.23
C GLU A 122 -6.64 -14.79 -5.84
N ALA A 123 -5.81 -15.73 -5.36
CA ALA A 123 -5.93 -16.30 -4.02
C ALA A 123 -5.77 -15.21 -2.93
N GLU A 124 -4.81 -14.30 -3.10
CA GLU A 124 -4.57 -13.21 -2.16
C GLU A 124 -5.71 -12.21 -2.16
N ALA A 125 -6.19 -11.81 -3.35
CA ALA A 125 -7.36 -10.96 -3.48
C ALA A 125 -8.60 -11.60 -2.82
N ALA A 126 -8.82 -12.90 -3.02
CA ALA A 126 -9.94 -13.62 -2.42
C ALA A 126 -9.91 -13.60 -0.89
N VAL A 127 -8.72 -13.77 -0.29
CA VAL A 127 -8.55 -13.68 1.17
C VAL A 127 -8.92 -12.29 1.69
N LEU A 128 -8.42 -11.22 1.06
CA LEU A 128 -8.74 -9.84 1.44
C LEU A 128 -10.23 -9.52 1.26
N MET A 129 -10.83 -9.98 0.17
CA MET A 129 -12.26 -9.79 -0.09
C MET A 129 -13.12 -10.54 0.92
N ASN A 130 -12.77 -11.77 1.27
CA ASN A 130 -13.51 -12.54 2.27
C ASN A 130 -13.43 -11.90 3.66
N TRP A 131 -12.23 -11.47 4.06
CA TRP A 131 -12.04 -10.79 5.34
C TRP A 131 -12.83 -9.47 5.42
N SER A 132 -12.68 -8.59 4.44
CA SER A 132 -13.41 -7.31 4.43
C SER A 132 -14.92 -7.49 4.37
N ARG A 133 -15.43 -8.46 3.59
CA ARG A 133 -16.86 -8.79 3.56
C ARG A 133 -17.35 -9.32 4.92
N GLY A 134 -16.50 -10.02 5.67
CA GLY A 134 -16.79 -10.39 7.06
C GLY A 134 -16.87 -9.19 7.99
N GLU A 135 -15.92 -8.26 7.91
CA GLU A 135 -15.86 -7.09 8.81
C GLU A 135 -17.00 -6.08 8.55
N ILE A 136 -17.33 -5.80 7.28
CA ILE A 136 -18.26 -4.71 6.94
C ILE A 136 -19.55 -5.15 6.24
N GLY A 137 -19.75 -6.46 6.00
CA GLY A 137 -20.81 -6.93 5.10
C GLY A 137 -22.24 -6.61 5.54
N ALA A 138 -22.56 -6.75 6.83
CA ALA A 138 -23.90 -6.43 7.34
C ALA A 138 -24.21 -4.94 7.18
N ALA A 139 -23.27 -4.08 7.62
CA ALA A 139 -23.43 -2.62 7.50
C ALA A 139 -23.44 -2.15 6.03
N ALA A 140 -22.69 -2.81 5.14
CA ALA A 140 -22.71 -2.51 3.71
C ALA A 140 -24.06 -2.85 3.08
N ALA A 141 -24.63 -4.01 3.40
CA ALA A 141 -25.94 -4.43 2.91
C ALA A 141 -27.06 -3.48 3.37
N ASP A 142 -27.07 -3.09 4.65
CA ASP A 142 -28.06 -2.15 5.22
C ASP A 142 -28.02 -0.77 4.53
N ARG A 143 -26.84 -0.36 4.04
CA ARG A 143 -26.62 0.90 3.30
C ARG A 143 -26.82 0.76 1.78
N GLY A 144 -27.25 -0.42 1.31
CA GLY A 144 -27.55 -0.67 -0.10
C GLY A 144 -26.32 -0.86 -0.99
N PHE A 145 -25.17 -1.26 -0.43
CA PHE A 145 -24.01 -1.65 -1.22
C PHE A 145 -24.09 -3.12 -1.65
N ALA A 146 -23.89 -3.39 -2.94
CA ALA A 146 -23.83 -4.73 -3.50
C ALA A 146 -22.42 -5.32 -3.38
N VAL A 147 -22.31 -6.64 -3.32
CA VAL A 147 -21.01 -7.33 -3.27
C VAL A 147 -20.29 -7.20 -4.61
N GLY A 148 -19.02 -6.79 -4.58
CA GLY A 148 -18.20 -6.62 -5.79
C GLY A 148 -18.60 -5.44 -6.65
N VAL A 149 -18.08 -5.42 -7.88
CA VAL A 149 -18.42 -4.47 -8.95
C VAL A 149 -18.32 -5.18 -10.30
N GLU A 150 -19.12 -4.75 -11.26
CA GLU A 150 -19.03 -5.20 -12.65
C GLU A 150 -18.66 -4.04 -13.56
N LEU A 151 -17.49 -4.13 -14.20
CA LEU A 151 -16.99 -3.15 -15.15
C LEU A 151 -17.25 -3.54 -16.60
N GLY A 152 -17.69 -4.77 -16.88
CA GLY A 152 -18.18 -5.17 -18.20
C GLY A 152 -17.10 -5.21 -19.28
N SER A 153 -15.86 -5.57 -18.91
CA SER A 153 -14.75 -5.67 -19.85
C SER A 153 -13.93 -6.94 -19.63
N THR A 154 -13.41 -7.50 -20.72
CA THR A 154 -12.49 -8.65 -20.69
C THR A 154 -11.02 -8.25 -20.53
N ALA A 155 -10.72 -6.95 -20.55
CA ALA A 155 -9.36 -6.46 -20.35
C ALA A 155 -8.85 -6.74 -18.92
N GLN A 156 -7.55 -7.00 -18.80
CA GLN A 156 -6.91 -7.39 -17.53
C GLN A 156 -7.11 -6.36 -16.41
N LEU A 157 -7.02 -5.07 -16.72
CA LEU A 157 -7.12 -3.99 -15.74
C LEU A 157 -8.52 -3.90 -15.08
N PRO A 158 -9.64 -3.80 -15.84
CA PRO A 158 -10.98 -3.92 -15.27
C PRO A 158 -11.16 -5.17 -14.41
N ARG A 159 -10.73 -6.34 -14.89
CA ARG A 159 -10.83 -7.60 -14.13
C ARG A 159 -10.07 -7.55 -12.81
N ALA A 160 -8.91 -6.86 -12.77
CA ALA A 160 -8.16 -6.68 -11.53
C ALA A 160 -8.94 -5.82 -10.51
N TYR A 161 -9.61 -4.75 -10.97
CA TYR A 161 -10.47 -3.93 -10.09
C TYR A 161 -11.71 -4.69 -9.60
N GLU A 162 -12.38 -5.45 -10.47
CA GLU A 162 -13.52 -6.30 -10.08
C GLU A 162 -13.12 -7.29 -8.98
N ARG A 163 -11.95 -7.93 -9.12
CA ARG A 163 -11.44 -8.91 -8.16
C ARG A 163 -11.07 -8.33 -6.79
N THR A 164 -10.77 -7.04 -6.74
CA THR A 164 -10.27 -6.35 -5.53
C THR A 164 -11.26 -5.32 -4.98
N THR A 165 -12.53 -5.42 -5.39
CA THR A 165 -13.63 -4.62 -4.85
C THR A 165 -14.49 -5.46 -3.93
N ALA A 166 -14.62 -5.03 -2.68
CA ALA A 166 -15.41 -5.73 -1.67
C ALA A 166 -16.90 -5.48 -1.92
N PHE A 167 -17.27 -4.21 -2.06
CA PHE A 167 -18.64 -3.75 -2.27
C PHE A 167 -18.68 -2.53 -3.18
N SER A 168 -19.84 -2.28 -3.80
CA SER A 168 -20.09 -1.09 -4.59
C SER A 168 -21.54 -0.64 -4.58
N LYS A 169 -21.76 0.63 -4.92
CA LYS A 169 -23.05 1.18 -5.36
C LYS A 169 -22.88 1.70 -6.78
N THR A 170 -23.68 1.20 -7.72
CA THR A 170 -23.54 1.49 -9.15
C THR A 170 -24.62 2.46 -9.62
N TYR A 171 -24.20 3.52 -10.32
CA TYR A 171 -25.07 4.53 -10.90
C TYR A 171 -25.02 4.43 -12.42
N ASN A 172 -26.12 4.00 -13.04
CA ASN A 172 -26.20 3.90 -14.50
C ASN A 172 -26.23 5.30 -15.14
N ALA A 173 -25.73 5.38 -16.38
CA ALA A 173 -25.86 6.57 -17.20
C ALA A 173 -27.35 6.94 -17.36
N GLY A 174 -27.69 8.21 -17.10
CA GLY A 174 -29.07 8.68 -17.05
C GLY A 174 -29.80 8.46 -15.72
N GLU A 175 -29.24 7.67 -14.80
CA GLU A 175 -29.80 7.37 -13.47
C GLU A 175 -28.88 7.81 -12.33
N VAL A 176 -27.89 8.67 -12.61
CA VAL A 176 -27.00 9.20 -11.55
C VAL A 176 -27.82 10.01 -10.55
N PRO A 177 -27.81 9.67 -9.24
CA PRO A 177 -28.66 10.29 -8.24
C PRO A 177 -28.21 11.72 -7.94
N ASP A 178 -29.00 12.43 -7.13
CA ASP A 178 -28.78 13.87 -6.91
C ASP A 178 -27.61 14.11 -5.98
N GLU A 179 -27.23 15.37 -5.80
CA GLU A 179 -26.06 15.67 -4.98
C GLU A 179 -26.22 15.27 -3.51
N ALA A 180 -27.45 15.25 -2.98
CA ALA A 180 -27.69 14.89 -1.59
C ALA A 180 -27.52 13.39 -1.39
N GLU A 181 -28.07 12.58 -2.28
CA GLU A 181 -27.91 11.13 -2.25
C GLU A 181 -26.46 10.71 -2.53
N LEU A 182 -25.80 11.31 -3.54
CA LEU A 182 -24.37 11.05 -3.82
C LEU A 182 -23.47 11.39 -2.62
N LEU A 183 -23.81 12.44 -1.87
CA LEU A 183 -23.05 12.82 -0.67
C LEU A 183 -23.31 11.82 0.47
N GLY A 184 -24.56 11.41 0.67
CA GLY A 184 -24.93 10.39 1.65
C GLY A 184 -24.22 9.06 1.39
N ASP A 185 -24.24 8.58 0.15
CA ASP A 185 -23.57 7.36 -0.27
C ASP A 185 -22.05 7.43 -0.05
N LEU A 186 -21.43 8.57 -0.35
CA LEU A 186 -20.01 8.77 -0.10
C LEU A 186 -19.69 8.77 1.40
N SER A 187 -20.53 9.39 2.24
CA SER A 187 -20.39 9.35 3.70
C SER A 187 -20.52 7.92 4.23
N ASP A 188 -21.49 7.16 3.76
CA ASP A 188 -21.67 5.75 4.10
C ASP A 188 -20.47 4.89 3.71
N ALA A 189 -19.93 5.09 2.50
CA ALA A 189 -18.72 4.40 2.04
C ALA A 189 -17.51 4.72 2.93
N LEU A 190 -17.36 5.98 3.37
CA LEU A 190 -16.26 6.38 4.26
C LEU A 190 -16.41 5.80 5.67
N GLN A 191 -17.63 5.67 6.19
CA GLN A 191 -17.85 4.99 7.48
C GLN A 191 -17.51 3.50 7.37
N LEU A 192 -17.84 2.84 6.26
CA LEU A 192 -17.43 1.45 6.01
C LEU A 192 -15.90 1.32 5.89
N LEU A 193 -15.26 2.28 5.20
CA LEU A 193 -13.80 2.32 5.09
C LEU A 193 -13.12 2.51 6.46
N GLN A 194 -13.70 3.35 7.34
CA GLN A 194 -13.19 3.56 8.69
C GLN A 194 -13.15 2.26 9.50
N VAL A 195 -14.18 1.41 9.39
CA VAL A 195 -14.21 0.10 10.06
C VAL A 195 -13.05 -0.79 9.61
N LEU A 196 -12.75 -0.80 8.30
CA LEU A 196 -11.61 -1.56 7.77
C LEU A 196 -10.27 -1.01 8.26
N TYR A 197 -10.14 0.32 8.35
CA TYR A 197 -8.95 0.95 8.91
C TYR A 197 -8.74 0.61 10.39
N ALA A 198 -9.79 0.66 11.20
CA ALA A 198 -9.73 0.27 12.62
C ALA A 198 -9.43 -1.24 12.80
N ALA A 199 -9.72 -2.06 11.79
CA ALA A 199 -9.45 -3.49 11.79
C ALA A 199 -8.11 -3.88 11.12
N ASN A 200 -7.33 -2.91 10.61
CA ASN A 200 -6.22 -3.19 9.70
C ASN A 200 -5.13 -4.10 10.29
N ASP A 201 -4.86 -4.02 11.59
CA ASP A 201 -3.89 -4.90 12.29
C ASP A 201 -4.29 -6.39 12.26
N ARG A 202 -5.56 -6.68 11.97
CA ARG A 202 -6.12 -8.05 11.88
C ARG A 202 -6.26 -8.51 10.42
N GLN A 203 -5.81 -7.72 9.45
CA GLN A 203 -5.90 -8.07 8.03
C GLN A 203 -4.97 -9.25 7.68
N PRO A 204 -5.47 -10.28 6.99
CA PRO A 204 -4.62 -11.37 6.50
C PRO A 204 -3.64 -10.89 5.42
N GLY A 205 -2.38 -11.32 5.51
CA GLY A 205 -1.36 -11.01 4.48
C GLY A 205 -0.91 -9.55 4.47
N ALA A 206 -1.16 -8.78 5.53
CA ALA A 206 -0.63 -7.43 5.66
C ALA A 206 0.91 -7.47 5.62
N LEU A 207 1.50 -6.89 4.57
CA LEU A 207 2.92 -6.55 4.58
C LEU A 207 3.16 -5.55 5.73
N PRO A 208 4.22 -5.71 6.52
CA PRO A 208 4.50 -4.80 7.62
C PRO A 208 4.51 -3.34 7.14
N ARG A 209 3.99 -2.41 7.95
CA ARG A 209 3.87 -0.98 7.57
C ARG A 209 5.21 -0.40 7.12
N ASP A 210 6.29 -0.80 7.78
CA ASP A 210 7.67 -0.41 7.48
C ASP A 210 8.13 -0.87 6.07
N PHE A 211 7.63 -2.02 5.61
CA PHE A 211 7.90 -2.54 4.27
C PHE A 211 7.21 -1.68 3.19
N LEU A 212 5.96 -1.30 3.43
CA LEU A 212 5.19 -0.43 2.54
C LEU A 212 5.82 0.97 2.44
N ASP A 213 6.33 1.49 3.55
CA ASP A 213 7.00 2.79 3.65
C ASP A 213 8.34 2.83 2.89
N ALA A 214 9.14 1.76 3.03
CA ALA A 214 10.42 1.66 2.35
C ALA A 214 10.25 1.48 0.83
N ALA A 215 9.24 0.73 0.38
CA ALA A 215 8.88 0.62 -1.03
C ALA A 215 8.34 1.95 -1.61
N ALA A 216 7.59 2.72 -0.82
CA ALA A 216 7.11 4.05 -1.21
C ALA A 216 8.28 5.04 -1.39
N GLN A 217 9.30 4.98 -0.54
CA GLN A 217 10.48 5.83 -0.65
C GLN A 217 11.37 5.51 -1.85
N ILE A 218 11.53 4.22 -2.19
CA ILE A 218 12.21 3.83 -3.42
C ILE A 218 11.51 4.48 -4.63
N ASN A 219 10.17 4.46 -4.64
CA ASN A 219 9.39 5.11 -5.70
C ASN A 219 9.52 6.65 -5.72
N ASP A 220 9.60 7.30 -4.56
CA ASP A 220 9.79 8.75 -4.47
C ASP A 220 11.17 9.21 -4.94
N VAL A 221 12.21 8.39 -4.72
CA VAL A 221 13.56 8.64 -5.28
C VAL A 221 13.56 8.46 -6.80
N ILE A 222 12.76 7.54 -7.34
CA ILE A 222 12.64 7.29 -8.78
C ILE A 222 11.80 8.37 -9.49
N ASN A 223 10.84 9.01 -8.80
CA ASN A 223 9.97 10.05 -9.36
C ASN A 223 10.01 11.38 -8.57
N PRO A 224 11.14 12.10 -8.61
CA PRO A 224 11.37 13.31 -7.80
C PRO A 224 10.49 14.51 -8.18
N ASN A 225 9.81 14.49 -9.34
CA ASN A 225 8.97 15.57 -9.84
C ASN A 225 7.51 15.54 -9.34
N ARG A 226 7.14 14.60 -8.47
CA ARG A 226 5.85 14.69 -7.76
C ARG A 226 5.94 15.89 -6.81
N GLN A 227 5.20 16.97 -7.13
CA GLN A 227 5.11 18.14 -6.28
C GLN A 227 4.80 17.71 -4.85
N ARG A 228 5.75 17.99 -3.93
CA ARG A 228 5.57 17.83 -2.48
C ARG A 228 4.33 18.62 -2.07
N ARG A 229 3.20 17.94 -1.91
CA ARG A 229 2.17 18.45 -1.01
C ARG A 229 2.79 18.47 0.37
N ARG A 230 2.83 19.66 0.96
CA ARG A 230 3.17 19.86 2.37
C ARG A 230 2.05 19.23 3.21
N GLY A 231 2.11 17.93 3.38
CA GLY A 231 1.43 17.13 4.40
C GLY A 231 2.50 16.38 5.17
N GLN A 232 2.38 16.31 6.47
CA GLN A 232 3.38 15.72 7.36
C GLN A 232 3.29 14.19 7.24
N GLY A 233 4.02 13.62 6.27
CA GLY A 233 3.81 12.26 5.78
C GLY A 233 3.96 11.15 6.82
N PHE A 234 2.92 10.31 6.91
CA PHE A 234 2.82 9.10 7.73
C PHE A 234 3.48 7.88 7.07
N GLY A 235 4.79 7.97 6.91
CA GLY A 235 5.63 6.79 7.14
C GLY A 235 6.39 6.98 8.44
N LEU A 236 7.10 5.95 8.93
CA LEU A 236 8.12 6.23 9.94
C LEU A 236 9.00 7.37 9.42
N THR A 237 9.06 8.48 10.15
CA THR A 237 10.03 9.52 9.81
C THR A 237 11.43 8.90 9.88
N PRO A 238 12.46 9.42 9.16
CA PRO A 238 13.81 8.88 9.28
C PRO A 238 14.28 8.69 10.75
N PRO A 239 13.96 9.61 11.68
CA PRO A 239 14.22 9.40 13.11
C PRO A 239 13.46 8.22 13.75
N GLN A 240 12.21 7.96 13.35
CA GLN A 240 11.43 6.84 13.87
C GLN A 240 11.93 5.49 13.34
N ARG A 241 12.33 5.42 12.06
CA ARG A 241 13.01 4.22 11.53
C ARG A 241 14.29 3.92 12.28
N GLN A 242 15.11 4.95 12.45
CA GLN A 242 16.35 4.83 13.20
C GLN A 242 16.08 4.33 14.63
N ALA A 243 14.99 4.76 15.27
CA ALA A 243 14.60 4.26 16.59
C ALA A 243 14.22 2.77 16.56
N VAL A 244 13.46 2.32 15.55
CA VAL A 244 13.11 0.90 15.36
C VAL A 244 14.36 0.06 15.10
N ASP A 245 15.22 0.47 14.18
CA ASP A 245 16.46 -0.22 13.84
C ASP A 245 17.39 -0.33 15.07
N GLN A 246 17.56 0.77 15.81
CA GLN A 246 18.33 0.78 17.06
C GLN A 246 17.72 -0.16 18.11
N ARG A 247 16.40 -0.18 18.25
CA ARG A 247 15.73 -1.07 19.18
C ARG A 247 15.91 -2.53 18.78
N ALA A 248 15.76 -2.85 17.50
CA ALA A 248 15.97 -4.19 16.97
C ALA A 248 17.41 -4.67 17.20
N MET A 249 18.41 -3.81 16.97
CA MET A 249 19.81 -4.11 17.26
C MET A 249 20.05 -4.42 18.74
N VAL A 250 19.49 -3.62 19.65
CA VAL A 250 19.59 -3.87 21.09
C VAL A 250 18.98 -5.22 21.48
N VAL A 251 17.79 -5.52 20.99
CA VAL A 251 17.08 -6.77 21.31
C VAL A 251 17.79 -7.98 20.70
N ALA A 252 18.26 -7.88 19.45
CA ALA A 252 19.04 -8.91 18.78
C ALA A 252 20.34 -9.20 19.52
N ARG A 253 21.03 -8.17 19.99
CA ARG A 253 22.24 -8.32 20.80
C ARG A 253 21.97 -9.09 22.09
N GLN A 254 20.91 -8.73 22.82
CA GLN A 254 20.51 -9.45 24.04
C GLN A 254 20.20 -10.92 23.77
N TRP A 255 19.52 -11.20 22.65
CA TRP A 255 19.22 -12.57 22.24
C TRP A 255 20.48 -13.35 21.89
N LEU A 256 21.43 -12.77 21.15
CA LEU A 256 22.72 -13.40 20.84
C LEU A 256 23.49 -13.76 22.12
N ASP A 257 23.61 -12.81 23.05
CA ASP A 257 24.27 -13.01 24.34
C ASP A 257 23.60 -14.15 25.15
N ALA A 258 22.27 -14.20 25.17
CA ALA A 258 21.50 -15.23 25.87
C ALA A 258 21.58 -16.63 25.23
N ASN A 259 21.83 -16.72 23.92
CA ASN A 259 21.84 -17.97 23.16
C ASN A 259 23.25 -18.53 22.90
N GLY A 260 24.24 -18.10 23.68
CA GLY A 260 25.58 -18.69 23.69
C GLY A 260 26.48 -18.24 22.53
N PHE A 261 26.13 -17.13 21.86
CA PHE A 261 27.04 -16.46 20.95
C PHE A 261 28.10 -15.71 21.76
N THR A 262 29.32 -15.71 21.25
CA THR A 262 30.50 -15.09 21.84
C THR A 262 31.20 -14.22 20.80
N ALA A 263 32.13 -13.37 21.22
CA ALA A 263 32.85 -12.47 20.32
C ALA A 263 31.92 -11.61 19.42
N ILE A 264 30.76 -11.21 19.94
CA ILE A 264 29.75 -10.43 19.22
C ILE A 264 30.29 -9.02 18.97
N ARG A 265 30.43 -8.66 17.70
CA ARG A 265 30.90 -7.38 17.19
C ARG A 265 29.84 -6.74 16.33
N ASP A 266 29.51 -5.50 16.66
CA ASP A 266 28.62 -4.65 15.90
C ASP A 266 29.36 -4.08 14.67
N VAL A 267 28.86 -4.38 13.47
CA VAL A 267 29.49 -3.98 12.19
C VAL A 267 28.52 -3.32 11.20
N HIS A 268 27.28 -3.01 11.60
CA HIS A 268 26.19 -2.53 10.73
C HIS A 268 26.49 -1.27 9.90
N LEU A 269 27.46 -0.45 10.32
CA LEU A 269 27.86 0.77 9.60
C LEU A 269 28.95 0.55 8.53
N HIS A 270 29.62 -0.60 8.55
CA HIS A 270 30.87 -0.80 7.81
C HIS A 270 30.87 -2.09 6.97
N GLU A 271 30.00 -3.05 7.28
CA GLU A 271 29.90 -4.33 6.60
C GLU A 271 28.46 -4.58 6.12
N PRO A 272 28.24 -5.44 5.10
CA PRO A 272 26.90 -5.79 4.62
C PRO A 272 26.20 -6.83 5.52
N CYS A 273 26.33 -6.66 6.84
CA CYS A 273 25.64 -7.40 7.90
C CYS A 273 25.68 -6.59 9.19
N ASP A 274 24.85 -6.94 10.17
CA ASP A 274 24.72 -6.18 11.41
C ASP A 274 25.70 -6.62 12.50
N TYR A 275 25.82 -7.94 12.72
CA TYR A 275 26.78 -8.50 13.69
C TYR A 275 27.67 -9.58 13.10
N ARG A 276 28.91 -9.62 13.59
CA ARG A 276 29.80 -10.79 13.52
C ARG A 276 29.84 -11.42 14.89
N ALA A 277 29.62 -12.73 14.98
CA ALA A 277 29.66 -13.45 16.25
C ALA A 277 30.32 -14.82 16.09
N SER A 278 30.51 -15.55 17.20
CA SER A 278 30.99 -16.92 17.20
C SER A 278 30.05 -17.80 18.03
N LEU A 279 29.57 -18.89 17.43
CA LEU A 279 28.75 -19.89 18.11
C LEU A 279 29.52 -21.21 18.11
N ARG A 280 29.86 -21.71 19.30
CA ARG A 280 30.61 -22.98 19.48
C ARG A 280 31.93 -23.03 18.67
N GLY A 281 32.62 -21.90 18.56
CA GLY A 281 33.88 -21.78 17.82
C GLY A 281 33.73 -21.52 16.31
N THR A 282 32.50 -21.53 15.78
CA THR A 282 32.22 -21.21 14.38
C THR A 282 31.83 -19.74 14.24
N ASN A 283 32.49 -19.02 13.33
CA ASN A 283 32.12 -17.65 13.01
C ASN A 283 30.75 -17.59 12.32
N LYS A 284 29.90 -16.67 12.78
CA LYS A 284 28.55 -16.43 12.30
C LYS A 284 28.40 -15.01 11.77
N VAL A 285 27.68 -14.88 10.66
CA VAL A 285 27.26 -13.61 10.05
C VAL A 285 25.80 -13.39 10.42
N VAL A 286 25.46 -12.25 11.00
CA VAL A 286 24.11 -12.00 11.53
C VAL A 286 23.49 -10.78 10.86
N GLU A 287 22.29 -10.97 10.32
CA GLU A 287 21.39 -9.90 9.88
C GLU A 287 20.31 -9.65 10.93
N VAL A 288 19.95 -8.41 11.16
CA VAL A 288 18.90 -7.97 12.07
C VAL A 288 17.89 -7.13 11.32
N LYS A 289 16.62 -7.53 11.35
CA LYS A 289 15.52 -6.77 10.76
C LYS A 289 14.49 -6.42 11.83
N GLY A 290 14.32 -5.12 12.06
CA GLY A 290 13.32 -4.60 12.98
C GLY A 290 12.00 -4.32 12.27
N THR A 291 10.87 -4.62 12.91
CA THR A 291 9.57 -4.17 12.45
C THR A 291 8.61 -3.85 13.59
N THR A 292 7.74 -2.87 13.34
CA THR A 292 6.60 -2.54 14.19
C THR A 292 5.41 -3.50 14.02
N GLY A 293 5.39 -4.30 12.94
CA GLY A 293 4.37 -5.32 12.65
C GLY A 293 4.84 -6.76 12.90
N GLY A 294 4.24 -7.73 12.19
CA GLY A 294 4.64 -9.15 12.24
C GLY A 294 5.77 -9.54 11.27
N PRO A 295 6.32 -10.76 11.35
CA PRO A 295 7.53 -11.22 10.63
C PRO A 295 7.33 -11.54 9.12
N GLY A 296 6.43 -10.83 8.42
CA GLY A 296 5.95 -11.24 7.09
C GLY A 296 6.92 -11.06 5.91
N ALA A 297 7.64 -9.93 5.84
CA ALA A 297 8.57 -9.64 4.75
C ALA A 297 9.71 -8.73 5.23
N ILE A 298 10.91 -8.96 4.72
CA ILE A 298 12.11 -8.18 5.03
C ILE A 298 12.72 -7.58 3.76
N LEU A 299 13.35 -6.42 3.91
CA LEU A 299 14.10 -5.79 2.83
C LEU A 299 15.58 -6.08 3.00
N LEU A 300 16.20 -6.51 1.92
CA LEU A 300 17.62 -6.82 1.86
C LEU A 300 18.27 -6.02 0.74
N THR A 301 19.47 -5.51 0.98
CA THR A 301 20.30 -4.98 -0.11
C THR A 301 20.92 -6.12 -0.91
N LYS A 302 21.31 -5.86 -2.17
CA LYS A 302 22.03 -6.86 -2.97
C LYS A 302 23.27 -7.40 -2.25
N ASN A 303 24.01 -6.53 -1.55
CA ASN A 303 25.21 -6.94 -0.84
C ASN A 303 24.90 -7.82 0.38
N GLU A 304 23.80 -7.56 1.09
CA GLU A 304 23.30 -8.43 2.16
C GLU A 304 22.93 -9.81 1.60
N VAL A 305 22.13 -9.85 0.52
CA VAL A 305 21.76 -11.11 -0.15
C VAL A 305 23.01 -11.90 -0.54
N ASP A 306 23.93 -11.26 -1.28
CA ASP A 306 25.14 -11.91 -1.77
C ASP A 306 26.00 -12.43 -0.59
N LEU A 307 26.14 -11.67 0.50
CA LEU A 307 26.90 -12.09 1.68
C LEU A 307 26.26 -13.28 2.38
N HIS A 308 24.95 -13.25 2.62
CA HIS A 308 24.26 -14.29 3.37
C HIS A 308 24.12 -15.59 2.59
N GLN A 309 23.97 -15.52 1.26
CA GLN A 309 24.08 -16.69 0.38
C GLN A 309 25.48 -17.33 0.45
N GLN A 310 26.54 -16.52 0.40
CA GLN A 310 27.93 -17.01 0.48
C GLN A 310 28.28 -17.54 1.87
N SER A 311 27.63 -17.03 2.91
CA SER A 311 27.93 -17.36 4.30
C SER A 311 27.14 -18.56 4.81
N PHE A 312 26.14 -19.07 4.07
CA PHE A 312 25.38 -20.26 4.45
C PHE A 312 26.29 -21.50 4.61
N PRO A 313 26.11 -22.34 5.66
CA PRO A 313 25.11 -22.30 6.73
C PRO A 313 25.59 -21.53 7.99
N ASN A 314 26.62 -20.71 7.87
CA ASN A 314 27.20 -19.93 8.96
C ASN A 314 26.61 -18.52 9.05
N ASN A 315 25.35 -18.36 8.63
CA ASN A 315 24.61 -17.12 8.70
C ASN A 315 23.37 -17.26 9.59
N VAL A 316 22.92 -16.13 10.13
CA VAL A 316 21.78 -16.01 11.03
C VAL A 316 20.95 -14.81 10.61
N LEU A 317 19.64 -14.98 10.53
CA LEU A 317 18.69 -13.88 10.45
C LEU A 317 17.96 -13.75 11.77
N ILE A 318 17.91 -12.53 12.31
CA ILE A 318 17.14 -12.18 13.50
C ILE A 318 16.09 -11.16 13.08
N ILE A 319 14.82 -11.55 13.17
CA ILE A 319 13.69 -10.63 13.00
C ILE A 319 13.23 -10.21 14.39
N VAL A 320 13.24 -8.92 14.66
CA VAL A 320 12.68 -8.34 15.89
C VAL A 320 11.35 -7.69 15.55
N HIS A 321 10.25 -8.33 15.94
CA HIS A 321 8.90 -7.90 15.64
C HIS A 321 8.19 -7.37 16.89
N SER A 322 6.98 -6.82 16.75
CA SER A 322 6.21 -6.25 17.88
C SER A 322 6.92 -5.08 18.58
N ILE A 323 7.70 -4.28 17.84
CA ILE A 323 8.31 -3.04 18.37
C ILE A 323 7.26 -1.94 18.40
N VAL A 324 7.06 -1.32 19.57
CA VAL A 324 6.09 -0.24 19.77
C VAL A 324 6.80 1.11 19.73
N LEU A 325 6.29 2.04 18.92
CA LEU A 325 6.80 3.41 18.84
C LEU A 325 6.01 4.37 19.73
N ALA A 326 6.73 5.11 20.56
CA ALA A 326 6.23 6.24 21.35
C ALA A 326 6.94 7.52 20.89
N GLY A 327 6.38 8.20 19.89
CA GLY A 327 6.99 9.39 19.30
C GLY A 327 8.27 9.06 18.52
N LYS A 328 9.44 9.39 19.08
CA LYS A 328 10.78 9.06 18.52
C LYS A 328 11.50 7.93 19.28
N ALA A 329 10.86 7.37 20.31
CA ALA A 329 11.39 6.24 21.07
C ALA A 329 10.73 4.94 20.61
N ALA A 330 11.47 3.83 20.67
CA ALA A 330 10.99 2.49 20.33
C ALA A 330 11.25 1.54 21.50
N GLU A 331 10.24 0.75 21.86
CA GLU A 331 10.26 -0.19 23.00
C GLU A 331 9.67 -1.55 22.58
N GLY A 332 9.76 -2.56 23.45
CA GLY A 332 9.28 -3.91 23.14
C GLY A 332 10.20 -4.68 22.19
N GLY A 333 9.67 -5.64 21.44
CA GLY A 333 10.46 -6.49 20.54
C GLY A 333 10.50 -7.95 20.98
N GLU A 334 9.94 -8.82 20.16
CA GLU A 334 10.05 -10.28 20.26
C GLU A 334 10.97 -10.79 19.14
N VAL A 335 11.75 -11.83 19.42
CA VAL A 335 12.77 -12.35 18.50
C VAL A 335 12.31 -13.62 17.81
N GLU A 336 12.31 -13.58 16.48
CA GLU A 336 12.28 -14.76 15.63
C GLU A 336 13.67 -14.92 14.97
N ALA A 337 14.37 -16.01 15.28
CA ALA A 337 15.73 -16.25 14.79
C ALA A 337 15.80 -17.49 13.89
N HIS A 338 16.50 -17.34 12.76
CA HIS A 338 16.75 -18.39 11.78
C HIS A 338 18.25 -18.67 11.73
N ASP A 339 18.67 -19.82 12.27
CA ASP A 339 20.07 -20.29 12.27
C ASP A 339 20.13 -21.81 11.95
N PRO A 340 20.60 -22.23 10.76
CA PRO A 340 21.05 -21.39 9.65
C PRO A 340 19.88 -20.75 8.91
N TRP A 341 20.11 -19.59 8.30
CA TRP A 341 19.12 -18.96 7.42
C TRP A 341 19.39 -19.28 5.95
N GLN A 342 18.55 -20.13 5.36
CA GLN A 342 18.60 -20.41 3.92
C GLN A 342 17.72 -19.41 3.15
N ILE A 343 18.35 -18.61 2.28
CA ILE A 343 17.61 -17.72 1.39
C ILE A 343 16.99 -18.53 0.26
N ASP A 344 15.67 -18.44 0.12
CA ASP A 344 14.94 -18.95 -1.04
C ASP A 344 15.05 -17.95 -2.20
N GLU A 345 15.75 -18.31 -3.27
CA GLU A 345 15.88 -17.47 -4.46
C GLU A 345 14.53 -17.20 -5.12
N GLY A 346 13.57 -18.13 -5.01
CA GLY A 346 12.20 -17.94 -5.50
C GLY A 346 11.40 -16.94 -4.65
N GLY A 347 11.84 -16.67 -3.42
CA GLY A 347 11.27 -15.67 -2.53
C GLY A 347 11.93 -14.28 -2.62
N LEU A 348 13.05 -14.15 -3.35
CA LEU A 348 13.73 -12.87 -3.55
C LEU A 348 13.10 -12.06 -4.67
N THR A 349 12.96 -10.77 -4.42
CA THR A 349 12.38 -9.81 -5.36
C THR A 349 13.26 -8.56 -5.40
N ALA A 350 13.87 -8.26 -6.55
CA ALA A 350 14.72 -7.07 -6.69
C ALA A 350 13.86 -5.80 -6.62
N THR A 351 14.08 -4.94 -5.62
CA THR A 351 13.23 -3.76 -5.40
C THR A 351 13.80 -2.45 -5.94
N ALA A 352 15.13 -2.36 -6.13
CA ALA A 352 15.80 -1.17 -6.62
C ALA A 352 17.07 -1.51 -7.43
N TYR A 353 17.32 -0.74 -8.49
CA TYR A 353 18.53 -0.83 -9.30
C TYR A 353 19.28 0.51 -9.29
N ARG A 354 20.57 0.48 -8.96
CA ARG A 354 21.45 1.65 -9.05
C ARG A 354 22.25 1.59 -10.35
N TYR A 355 21.98 2.51 -11.28
CA TYR A 355 22.77 2.71 -12.49
C TYR A 355 23.81 3.82 -12.28
N MET A 356 25.08 3.54 -12.55
CA MET A 356 26.14 4.55 -12.50
C MET A 356 26.62 4.86 -13.92
N PHE A 357 26.60 6.13 -14.30
CA PHE A 357 27.19 6.55 -15.56
C PHE A 357 28.71 6.35 -15.52
N PRO A 358 29.33 5.88 -16.62
CA PRO A 358 30.78 5.87 -16.72
C PRO A 358 31.29 7.30 -16.57
N ARG A 359 32.24 7.49 -15.64
CA ARG A 359 32.98 8.75 -15.53
C ARG A 359 33.97 8.78 -16.69
N TYR A 360 33.74 9.67 -17.66
CA TYR A 360 34.71 9.98 -18.70
C TYR A 360 35.78 10.94 -18.18
#